data_AF-A0AAA9SV94-F1
#
_entry.id   AF-A0AAA9SV94-F1
#
_cell.length_a   1.000
_cell.length_b   1.000
_cell.length_c   1.000
_cell.angle_alpha   90.00
_cell.angle_beta   90.00
_cell.angle_gamma   90.00
#
_symmetry.space_group_name_H-M   'P 1'
#
loop_
_entity.id
_entity.type
_entity.pdbx_description
1 polymer ?
#
loop_
_entity_poly.entity_id
_entity_poly.type
_entity_poly.pdbx_seq_one_letter_code
_entity_poly.pdbx_strand_id
1 'polypeptide(L)'
;MELKVWVDGVQRIVCGVTEVTTCQEVVIALAQAIGRTGRYTLIEKWRDTERHLAPHENPIISLNKWGQYASDVQLILRRTGPSLSERPTSDSVARVPERTLYRQSLPPLAKLRPQIDKTIKRREPKRKSLTFTGGAKGLMDIFGKGKETEFKQKVLNNCKTTADELKKLIRLQTEKLQSIEKELESNEIEIRFWEQKYNSNLEEEIVRLEQKIKRNDVEIEEEEFWENELQIEQENEKQLKDQLQEIRQKITECESKLKDYLAQIQTMESGLEAEKLQREVQEAQVNEEEVKGKIGKVRGEIDIQGQQSLRLENGIKAVERSLGQATKRLQDKEQELEQLTKELRQVNLQQFIQQTGTKVTVLPAEPIEVEALHADIERGKI
;
A
#
# COMPACT_ATOMS: atom_id res chain seq x y z
N MET A 1 -36.40 14.76 23.71
CA MET A 1 -36.08 15.55 22.50
C MET A 1 -35.36 14.64 21.51
N GLU A 2 -35.30 15.02 20.23
CA GLU A 2 -34.55 14.29 19.21
C GLU A 2 -33.27 15.07 18.87
N LEU A 3 -32.12 14.39 18.93
CA LEU A 3 -30.83 15.00 18.65
C LEU A 3 -30.27 14.46 17.33
N LYS A 4 -29.99 15.36 16.38
CA LYS A 4 -29.41 15.01 15.08
C LYS A 4 -27.90 15.03 15.15
N VAL A 5 -27.25 13.88 14.95
CA VAL A 5 -25.79 13.74 15.03
C VAL A 5 -25.25 13.05 13.78
N TRP A 6 -24.20 13.61 13.19
CA TRP A 6 -23.49 13.02 12.06
C TRP A 6 -22.45 12.01 12.54
N VAL A 7 -22.54 10.79 12.04
CA VAL A 7 -21.61 9.68 12.34
C VAL A 7 -21.13 9.10 11.01
N ASP A 8 -19.82 9.13 10.76
CA ASP A 8 -19.19 8.59 9.54
C ASP A 8 -19.86 9.08 8.23
N GLY A 9 -20.28 10.36 8.19
CA GLY A 9 -20.94 10.97 7.03
C GLY A 9 -22.44 10.71 6.90
N VAL A 10 -23.06 9.99 7.84
CA VAL A 10 -24.50 9.72 7.87
C VAL A 10 -25.15 10.38 9.08
N GLN A 11 -26.27 11.08 8.87
CA GLN A 11 -27.04 11.68 9.96
C GLN A 11 -27.86 10.60 10.69
N ARG A 12 -27.66 10.49 12.00
CA ARG A 12 -28.41 9.62 12.89
C ARG A 12 -29.20 10.45 13.90
N ILE A 13 -30.34 9.93 14.33
CA ILE A 13 -31.21 10.59 15.31
C ILE A 13 -31.13 9.81 16.62
N VAL A 14 -30.74 10.49 17.70
CA VAL A 14 -30.77 9.94 19.05
C VAL A 14 -32.10 10.36 19.70
N CYS A 15 -32.94 9.38 20.01
CA CYS A 15 -34.19 9.59 20.72
C CYS A 15 -33.96 9.51 22.24
N GLY A 16 -34.79 10.23 23.01
CA GLY A 16 -34.75 10.20 24.48
C GLY A 16 -33.74 11.14 25.14
N VAL A 17 -33.09 12.03 24.38
CA VAL A 17 -32.15 13.01 24.95
C VAL A 17 -32.92 14.10 25.69
N THR A 18 -32.44 14.44 26.90
CA THR A 18 -32.98 15.49 27.77
C THR A 18 -31.91 16.53 28.11
N GLU A 19 -32.29 17.67 28.68
CA GLU A 19 -31.34 18.73 29.06
C GLU A 19 -30.28 18.28 30.07
N VAL A 20 -30.57 17.22 30.85
CA VAL A 20 -29.66 16.63 31.84
C VAL A 20 -28.69 15.62 31.21
N THR A 21 -29.02 15.07 30.05
CA THR A 21 -28.19 14.07 29.37
C THR A 21 -26.84 14.69 28.99
N THR A 22 -25.76 14.02 29.36
CA THR A 22 -24.40 14.52 29.11
C THR A 22 -23.90 14.13 27.72
N CYS A 23 -22.91 14.84 27.18
CA CYS A 23 -22.26 14.48 25.92
C CYS A 23 -21.66 13.07 26.02
N GLN A 24 -21.12 12.70 27.18
CA GLN A 24 -20.62 11.36 27.45
C GLN A 24 -21.69 10.28 27.23
N GLU A 25 -22.88 10.43 27.78
CA GLU A 25 -23.98 9.47 27.62
C GLU A 25 -24.40 9.34 26.15
N VAL A 26 -24.55 10.45 25.44
CA VAL A 26 -24.90 10.45 24.01
C VAL A 26 -23.81 9.78 23.18
N VAL A 27 -22.55 10.08 23.46
CA VAL A 27 -21.39 9.48 22.80
C VAL A 27 -21.37 7.96 23.03
N ILE A 28 -21.58 7.50 24.26
CA ILE A 28 -21.59 6.08 24.59
C ILE A 28 -22.77 5.39 23.90
N ALA A 29 -23.96 5.96 23.94
CA ALA A 29 -25.14 5.40 23.28
C ALA A 29 -24.94 5.27 21.76
N LEU A 30 -24.38 6.30 21.13
CA LEU A 30 -24.04 6.26 19.71
C LEU A 30 -22.97 5.21 19.41
N ALA A 31 -21.90 5.16 20.19
CA ALA A 31 -20.81 4.18 20.05
C ALA A 31 -21.31 2.72 20.20
N GLN A 32 -22.21 2.48 21.16
CA GLN A 32 -22.85 1.18 21.35
C GLN A 32 -23.77 0.83 20.18
N ALA A 33 -24.57 1.79 19.68
CA ALA A 33 -25.48 1.57 18.55
C ALA A 33 -24.74 1.32 17.22
N ILE A 34 -23.54 1.86 17.04
CA ILE A 34 -22.68 1.56 15.88
C ILE A 34 -21.84 0.29 16.06
N GLY A 35 -21.85 -0.34 17.25
CA GLY A 35 -21.06 -1.53 17.54
C GLY A 35 -19.55 -1.31 17.57
N ARG A 36 -19.08 -0.05 17.63
CA ARG A 36 -17.67 0.32 17.66
C ARG A 36 -17.34 0.91 19.02
N THR A 37 -16.46 0.27 19.77
CA THR A 37 -16.00 0.74 21.08
C THR A 37 -14.70 1.54 20.93
N GLY A 38 -14.64 2.72 21.54
CA GLY A 38 -13.49 3.61 21.41
C GLY A 38 -13.67 4.94 22.13
N ARG A 39 -12.65 5.80 22.06
CA ARG A 39 -12.73 7.17 22.57
C ARG A 39 -13.34 8.07 21.50
N TYR A 40 -14.52 8.61 21.80
CA TYR A 40 -15.28 9.49 20.93
C TYR A 40 -15.51 10.84 21.62
N THR A 41 -15.65 11.89 20.82
CA THR A 41 -16.00 13.25 21.26
C THR A 41 -17.09 13.79 20.35
N LEU A 42 -18.00 14.60 20.91
CA LEU A 42 -18.98 15.35 20.13
C LEU A 42 -18.38 16.70 19.75
N ILE A 43 -18.54 17.05 18.48
CA ILE A 43 -18.07 18.31 17.91
C ILE A 43 -19.28 19.09 17.42
N GLU A 44 -19.37 20.35 17.82
CA GLU A 44 -20.31 21.32 17.25
C GLU A 44 -19.63 22.04 16.09
N LYS A 45 -20.14 21.83 14.89
CA LYS A 45 -19.68 22.51 13.69
C LYS A 45 -20.71 23.56 13.28
N TRP A 46 -20.29 24.81 13.24
CA TRP A 46 -21.06 25.91 12.68
C TRP A 46 -20.21 26.62 11.62
N ARG A 47 -20.64 26.56 10.36
CA ARG A 47 -19.86 27.04 9.20
C ARG A 47 -18.44 26.45 9.21
N ASP A 48 -17.42 27.30 9.31
CA ASP A 48 -16.00 26.94 9.36
C ASP A 48 -15.45 26.84 10.80
N THR A 49 -16.30 26.96 11.82
CA THR A 49 -15.90 26.86 13.23
C THR A 49 -16.28 25.50 13.79
N GLU A 50 -15.28 24.75 14.25
CA GLU A 50 -15.45 23.47 14.93
C GLU A 50 -15.09 23.62 16.42
N ARG A 51 -16.03 23.30 17.31
CA ARG A 51 -15.82 23.33 18.76
C ARG A 51 -16.01 21.92 19.34
N HIS A 52 -15.01 21.45 20.08
CA HIS A 52 -15.09 20.19 20.82
C HIS A 52 -15.90 20.38 22.11
N LEU A 53 -16.91 19.53 22.31
CA LEU A 53 -17.67 19.49 23.55
C LEU A 53 -16.97 18.61 24.58
N ALA A 54 -16.94 19.09 25.83
CA ALA A 54 -16.39 18.31 26.93
C ALA A 54 -17.36 17.18 27.33
N PRO A 55 -16.87 16.05 27.88
CA PRO A 55 -17.71 14.90 28.23
C PRO A 55 -18.84 15.25 29.23
N HIS A 56 -18.58 16.20 30.12
CA HIS A 56 -19.50 16.67 31.15
C HIS A 56 -20.44 17.81 30.70
N GLU A 57 -20.31 18.31 29.48
CA GLU A 57 -21.25 19.31 28.93
C GLU A 57 -22.52 18.60 28.43
N ASN A 58 -23.64 19.33 28.34
CA ASN A 58 -24.90 18.80 27.81
C ASN A 58 -25.10 19.27 26.37
N PRO A 59 -25.36 18.37 25.40
CA PRO A 59 -25.41 18.72 23.99
C PRO A 59 -26.62 19.60 23.66
N ILE A 60 -27.75 19.42 24.35
CA ILE A 60 -28.94 20.28 24.16
C ILE A 60 -28.67 21.68 24.71
N ILE A 61 -28.02 21.80 25.87
CA ILE A 61 -27.68 23.11 26.45
C ILE A 61 -26.67 23.82 25.56
N SER A 62 -25.66 23.10 25.02
CA SER A 62 -24.67 23.69 24.12
C SER A 62 -25.28 24.13 22.79
N LEU A 63 -26.24 23.37 22.22
CA LEU A 63 -27.03 23.83 21.07
C LEU A 63 -27.89 25.07 21.41
N ASN A 64 -28.54 25.08 22.57
CA ASN A 64 -29.38 26.20 22.99
C ASN A 64 -28.59 27.50 23.19
N LYS A 65 -27.28 27.44 23.47
CA LYS A 65 -26.41 28.64 23.52
C LYS A 65 -26.33 29.39 22.19
N TRP A 66 -26.57 28.71 21.07
CA TRP A 66 -26.61 29.31 19.74
C TRP A 66 -27.95 30.00 19.42
N GLY A 67 -28.98 29.79 20.25
CA GLY A 67 -30.29 30.42 20.12
C GLY A 67 -30.92 30.20 18.74
N GLN A 68 -31.19 31.28 18.02
CA GLN A 68 -31.80 31.25 16.68
C GLN A 68 -30.96 30.52 15.62
N TYR A 69 -29.64 30.37 15.85
CA TYR A 69 -28.73 29.69 14.93
C TYR A 69 -28.56 28.20 15.25
N ALA A 70 -29.25 27.67 16.27
CA ALA A 70 -29.13 26.27 16.66
C ALA A 70 -29.51 25.27 15.54
N SER A 71 -30.37 25.69 14.59
CA SER A 71 -30.74 24.88 13.41
C SER A 71 -29.58 24.65 12.45
N ASP A 72 -28.61 25.57 12.42
CA ASP A 72 -27.49 25.56 11.47
C ASP A 72 -26.25 24.86 12.05
N VAL A 73 -26.27 24.57 13.35
CA VAL A 73 -25.19 23.85 14.03
C VAL A 73 -25.34 22.35 13.80
N GLN A 74 -24.26 21.73 13.33
CA GLN A 74 -24.19 20.28 13.13
C GLN A 74 -23.40 19.64 14.26
N LEU A 75 -23.99 18.66 14.95
CA LEU A 75 -23.27 17.80 15.87
C LEU A 75 -22.63 16.66 15.10
N ILE A 76 -21.32 16.46 15.29
CA ILE A 76 -20.53 15.44 14.61
C ILE A 76 -19.86 14.58 15.67
N LEU A 77 -20.07 13.27 15.59
CA LEU A 77 -19.35 12.31 16.42
C LEU A 77 -18.00 12.02 15.79
N ARG A 78 -16.92 12.47 16.44
CA ARG A 78 -15.55 12.22 15.98
C ARG A 78 -14.85 11.24 16.90
N ARG A 79 -14.11 10.31 16.31
CA ARG A 79 -13.26 9.38 17.05
C ARG A 79 -11.91 10.03 17.36
N THR A 80 -11.53 10.08 18.63
CA THR A 80 -10.32 10.76 19.13
C THR A 80 -9.24 9.78 19.60
N GLY A 81 -9.56 8.49 19.74
CA GLY A 81 -8.59 7.46 20.13
C GLY A 81 -8.65 6.19 19.26
N PRO A 82 -7.57 5.41 19.23
CA PRO A 82 -7.56 4.11 18.57
C PRO A 82 -8.55 3.18 19.27
N SER A 83 -9.47 2.57 18.52
CA SER A 83 -10.31 1.48 19.04
C SER A 83 -9.46 0.23 19.19
N LEU A 84 -9.71 -0.56 20.23
CA LEU A 84 -9.12 -1.90 20.38
C LEU A 84 -9.63 -2.93 19.34
N SER A 85 -10.54 -2.56 18.42
CA SER A 85 -11.28 -3.52 17.57
C SER A 85 -11.28 -3.25 16.05
N GLU A 86 -10.52 -2.30 15.50
CA GLU A 86 -10.58 -2.03 14.04
C GLU A 86 -9.21 -2.02 13.37
N ARG A 87 -8.99 -3.02 12.50
CA ARG A 87 -8.01 -3.00 11.41
C ARG A 87 -8.26 -1.76 10.54
N PRO A 88 -7.22 -1.04 10.10
CA PRO A 88 -7.40 0.17 9.32
C PRO A 88 -7.79 -0.16 7.88
N THR A 89 -9.01 0.17 7.48
CA THR A 89 -9.35 0.35 6.07
C THR A 89 -8.79 1.69 5.60
N SER A 90 -7.90 1.63 4.63
CA SER A 90 -7.31 2.77 3.96
C SER A 90 -8.35 3.50 3.10
N ASP A 91 -8.77 4.68 3.52
CA ASP A 91 -8.90 5.83 2.60
C ASP A 91 -9.23 7.11 3.36
N SER A 92 -8.31 8.08 3.32
CA SER A 92 -8.57 9.52 3.52
C SER A 92 -7.23 10.24 3.61
N VAL A 93 -6.90 10.91 2.50
CA VAL A 93 -5.81 11.86 2.37
C VAL A 93 -6.07 13.08 3.27
N ALA A 94 -4.98 13.65 3.81
CA ALA A 94 -4.85 14.98 4.43
C ALA A 94 -5.23 15.13 5.91
N ARG A 95 -4.22 14.96 6.77
CA ARG A 95 -3.44 16.05 7.41
C ARG A 95 -2.68 15.39 8.55
N VAL A 96 -1.36 15.40 8.47
CA VAL A 96 -0.49 15.10 9.61
C VAL A 96 -0.79 16.10 10.72
N PRO A 97 -1.19 15.66 11.94
CA PRO A 97 -0.91 16.42 13.13
C PRO A 97 0.36 15.81 13.73
N GLU A 98 1.35 16.66 13.88
CA GLU A 98 2.64 16.35 14.50
C GLU A 98 2.46 15.47 15.74
N ARG A 99 3.21 14.37 15.75
CA ARG A 99 3.36 13.50 16.91
C ARG A 99 3.97 14.35 18.01
N THR A 100 3.15 14.81 18.95
CA THR A 100 3.63 15.37 20.21
C THR A 100 4.46 14.30 20.91
N LEU A 101 5.77 14.41 20.81
CA LEU A 101 6.73 13.76 21.70
C LEU A 101 6.55 14.36 23.10
N TYR A 102 5.53 13.94 23.81
CA TYR A 102 5.37 14.25 25.23
C TYR A 102 4.80 13.03 25.98
N ARG A 103 5.52 11.90 25.86
CA ARG A 103 5.57 10.94 26.97
C ARG A 103 6.88 11.26 27.69
N GLN A 104 6.73 11.78 28.90
CA GLN A 104 7.84 12.03 29.83
C GLN A 104 8.73 10.80 29.87
N SER A 105 9.92 10.94 29.27
CA SER A 105 11.00 10.00 29.44
C SER A 105 11.44 10.02 30.89
N LEU A 106 11.55 8.82 31.47
CA LEU A 106 12.34 8.54 32.66
C LEU A 106 13.73 9.24 32.58
N PRO A 107 14.32 9.64 33.72
CA PRO A 107 15.66 10.21 33.71
C PRO A 107 16.69 9.22 33.16
N PRO A 108 17.73 9.69 32.44
CA PRO A 108 18.75 8.80 31.86
C PRO A 108 19.64 8.25 32.97
N LEU A 109 19.47 6.97 33.31
CA LEU A 109 20.42 6.22 34.13
C LEU A 109 21.73 6.06 33.36
N ALA A 110 22.62 7.03 33.58
CA ALA A 110 24.01 6.97 33.15
C ALA A 110 24.74 5.85 33.90
N LYS A 111 25.17 4.84 33.15
CA LYS A 111 26.41 4.04 33.32
C LYS A 111 26.85 3.77 34.77
N LEU A 112 26.45 2.63 35.31
CA LEU A 112 27.29 1.87 36.24
C LEU A 112 27.45 0.43 35.74
N ARG A 113 28.62 0.15 35.17
CA ARG A 113 29.15 -1.20 34.94
C ARG A 113 29.64 -1.77 36.28
N PRO A 114 29.36 -3.04 36.63
CA PRO A 114 30.20 -3.77 37.56
C PRO A 114 31.28 -4.52 36.76
N GLN A 115 32.53 -4.12 36.98
CA GLN A 115 33.69 -4.89 36.56
C GLN A 115 33.95 -5.96 37.62
N ILE A 116 33.99 -7.20 37.16
CA ILE A 116 34.35 -8.40 37.92
C ILE A 116 35.85 -8.34 38.33
N ASP A 117 36.13 -8.89 39.52
CA ASP A 117 37.41 -9.34 40.07
C ASP A 117 38.46 -8.32 40.58
N LYS A 118 38.54 -8.17 41.92
CA LYS A 118 39.63 -8.68 42.78
C LYS A 118 39.65 -8.06 44.19
N THR A 119 39.49 -8.94 45.19
CA THR A 119 40.10 -8.93 46.53
C THR A 119 40.10 -7.64 47.37
N ILE A 120 39.10 -7.48 48.23
CA ILE A 120 39.22 -6.68 49.46
C ILE A 120 38.84 -7.56 50.65
N LYS A 121 39.85 -7.83 51.50
CA LYS A 121 39.75 -8.62 52.72
C LYS A 121 38.79 -7.93 53.71
N ARG A 122 37.72 -8.61 54.10
CA ARG A 122 36.91 -8.23 55.28
C ARG A 122 37.80 -8.40 56.52
N ARG A 123 38.13 -7.28 57.17
CA ARG A 123 38.57 -7.30 58.57
C ARG A 123 37.34 -7.56 59.43
N GLU A 124 37.27 -8.76 60.00
CA GLU A 124 36.35 -9.09 61.07
C GLU A 124 36.59 -8.14 62.27
N PRO A 125 35.53 -7.60 62.90
CA PRO A 125 35.66 -6.99 64.21
C PRO A 125 36.08 -8.06 65.22
N LYS A 126 37.31 -7.93 65.73
CA LYS A 126 37.85 -8.75 66.82
C LYS A 126 36.88 -8.71 68.02
N ARG A 127 36.09 -9.77 68.20
CA ARG A 127 35.46 -10.07 69.48
C ARG A 127 36.58 -10.42 70.45
N LYS A 128 36.97 -9.48 71.30
CA LYS A 128 37.69 -9.77 72.54
C LYS A 128 36.68 -10.46 73.45
N SER A 129 36.56 -11.78 73.35
CA SER A 129 35.94 -12.58 74.40
C SER A 129 36.90 -12.57 75.60
N LEU A 130 36.71 -11.60 76.48
CA LEU A 130 37.24 -11.65 77.84
C LEU A 130 36.29 -12.56 78.64
N THR A 131 36.47 -13.87 78.50
CA THR A 131 35.86 -14.85 79.38
C THR A 131 36.55 -14.73 80.74
N PHE A 132 35.94 -13.99 81.67
CA PHE A 132 36.30 -14.02 83.08
C PHE A 132 35.81 -15.36 83.65
N THR A 133 36.62 -16.42 83.52
CA THR A 133 36.47 -17.58 84.41
C THR A 133 36.96 -17.13 85.78
N GLY A 134 36.01 -16.71 86.63
CA GLY A 134 36.21 -16.43 88.04
C GLY A 134 36.73 -17.68 88.75
N GLY A 135 38.04 -17.75 88.91
CA GLY A 135 38.69 -18.72 89.78
C GLY A 135 38.45 -18.34 91.23
N ALA A 136 37.62 -19.12 91.92
CA ALA A 136 37.51 -19.11 93.38
C ALA A 136 38.85 -19.59 93.99
N LYS A 137 39.75 -18.65 94.28
CA LYS A 137 40.96 -18.89 95.09
C LYS A 137 41.43 -17.57 95.68
N GLY A 138 41.41 -17.47 97.01
CA GLY A 138 42.02 -16.35 97.72
C GLY A 138 41.09 -15.61 98.69
N LEU A 139 40.32 -16.32 99.50
CA LEU A 139 39.67 -15.72 100.69
C LEU A 139 39.67 -16.67 101.90
N MET A 140 40.72 -17.49 102.01
CA MET A 140 41.02 -18.28 103.22
C MET A 140 42.32 -17.83 103.94
N ASP A 141 43.01 -16.80 103.43
CA ASP A 141 44.28 -16.31 104.00
C ASP A 141 44.15 -15.00 104.81
N ILE A 142 42.93 -14.47 104.99
CA ILE A 142 42.70 -13.22 105.75
C ILE A 142 42.19 -13.49 107.18
N PHE A 143 41.65 -14.69 107.46
CA PHE A 143 41.12 -15.04 108.77
C PHE A 143 41.81 -16.30 109.31
N GLY A 144 43.06 -16.15 109.74
CA GLY A 144 43.84 -17.25 110.30
C GLY A 144 44.92 -16.77 111.26
N LYS A 145 44.57 -16.67 112.55
CA LYS A 145 45.32 -17.07 113.76
C LYS A 145 45.03 -16.16 114.94
N GLY A 146 44.01 -16.56 115.71
CA GLY A 146 43.91 -16.19 117.12
C GLY A 146 45.06 -16.82 117.90
N LYS A 147 45.75 -16.01 118.70
CA LYS A 147 46.57 -16.46 119.82
C LYS A 147 45.99 -15.81 121.08
N GLU A 148 45.32 -16.63 121.87
CA GLU A 148 45.02 -16.32 123.26
C GLU A 148 46.26 -16.57 124.11
N THR A 149 46.64 -15.59 124.94
CA THR A 149 47.29 -15.81 126.24
C THR A 149 47.03 -14.60 127.14
N GLU A 150 46.08 -14.79 128.05
CA GLU A 150 46.02 -14.33 129.44
C GLU A 150 46.69 -13.01 129.84
N PHE A 151 45.87 -11.99 130.14
CA PHE A 151 46.00 -11.21 131.37
C PHE A 151 44.59 -10.82 131.86
N LYS A 152 44.11 -11.58 132.84
CA LYS A 152 42.91 -11.30 133.63
C LYS A 152 43.06 -9.89 134.21
N GLN A 153 41.95 -9.14 134.26
CA GLN A 153 41.87 -7.72 134.66
C GLN A 153 42.18 -6.67 133.56
N LYS A 154 41.91 -6.96 132.28
CA LYS A 154 41.60 -5.93 131.25
C LYS A 154 40.56 -6.37 130.21
N VAL A 155 39.93 -7.53 130.44
CA VAL A 155 39.07 -8.24 129.48
C VAL A 155 37.69 -7.58 129.31
N LEU A 156 37.18 -6.86 130.31
CA LEU A 156 35.89 -6.17 130.19
C LEU A 156 35.97 -4.87 129.36
N ASN A 157 37.16 -4.25 129.26
CA ASN A 157 37.37 -3.05 128.44
C ASN A 157 37.89 -3.38 127.04
N ASN A 158 38.76 -4.39 126.87
CA ASN A 158 39.21 -4.82 125.54
C ASN A 158 38.12 -5.54 124.73
N CYS A 159 37.20 -6.27 125.36
CA CYS A 159 36.08 -6.92 124.66
C CYS A 159 35.04 -5.88 124.18
N LYS A 160 34.88 -4.76 124.92
CA LYS A 160 34.05 -3.63 124.49
C LYS A 160 34.69 -2.86 123.34
N THR A 161 36.00 -2.58 123.39
CA THR A 161 36.69 -1.89 122.28
C THR A 161 36.73 -2.72 121.01
N THR A 162 36.97 -4.04 121.10
CA THR A 162 36.94 -4.95 119.94
C THR A 162 35.54 -5.17 119.38
N ALA A 163 34.50 -5.26 120.23
CA ALA A 163 33.11 -5.31 119.78
C ALA A 163 32.67 -4.00 119.11
N ASP A 164 33.12 -2.84 119.60
CA ASP A 164 32.81 -1.55 119.01
C ASP A 164 33.61 -1.29 117.72
N GLU A 165 34.83 -1.82 117.61
CA GLU A 165 35.61 -1.88 116.35
C GLU A 165 34.94 -2.77 115.31
N LEU A 166 34.42 -3.94 115.70
CA LEU A 166 33.64 -4.81 114.82
C LEU A 166 32.34 -4.15 114.37
N LYS A 167 31.62 -3.45 115.26
CA LYS A 167 30.43 -2.67 114.86
C LYS A 167 30.78 -1.51 113.91
N LYS A 168 31.94 -0.86 114.09
CA LYS A 168 32.45 0.14 113.13
C LYS A 168 32.77 -0.51 111.78
N LEU A 169 33.42 -1.67 111.78
CA LEU A 169 33.73 -2.42 110.56
C LEU A 169 32.48 -2.91 109.85
N ILE A 170 31.50 -3.45 110.57
CA ILE A 170 30.20 -3.86 110.02
C ILE A 170 29.50 -2.65 109.41
N ARG A 171 29.47 -1.49 110.09
CA ARG A 171 28.90 -0.27 109.52
C ARG A 171 29.61 0.15 108.22
N LEU A 172 30.94 0.18 108.24
CA LEU A 172 31.74 0.51 107.06
C LEU A 172 31.50 -0.51 105.91
N GLN A 173 31.36 -1.79 106.23
CA GLN A 173 31.04 -2.84 105.27
C GLN A 173 29.62 -2.70 104.72
N THR A 174 28.62 -2.38 105.57
CA THR A 174 27.24 -2.13 105.12
C THR A 174 27.15 -0.88 104.26
N GLU A 175 27.86 0.19 104.59
CA GLU A 175 27.94 1.40 103.78
C GLU A 175 28.63 1.14 102.43
N LYS A 176 29.71 0.35 102.43
CA LYS A 176 30.41 -0.06 101.20
C LYS A 176 29.53 -0.95 100.32
N LEU A 177 28.80 -1.91 100.91
CA LEU A 177 27.83 -2.74 100.18
C LEU A 177 26.71 -1.88 99.58
N GLN A 178 26.13 -0.97 100.35
CA GLN A 178 25.12 -0.03 99.85
C GLN A 178 25.64 0.86 98.71
N SER A 179 26.91 1.26 98.74
CA SER A 179 27.53 1.99 97.63
C SER A 179 27.65 1.13 96.37
N ILE A 180 28.06 -0.14 96.51
CA ILE A 180 28.18 -1.08 95.39
C ILE A 180 26.80 -1.45 94.83
N GLU A 181 25.79 -1.63 95.69
CA GLU A 181 24.40 -1.87 95.27
C GLU A 181 23.86 -0.71 94.44
N LYS A 182 24.10 0.54 94.85
CA LYS A 182 23.73 1.73 94.05
C LYS A 182 24.47 1.82 92.72
N GLU A 183 25.75 1.47 92.71
CA GLU A 183 26.55 1.44 91.48
C GLU A 183 26.07 0.33 90.53
N LEU A 184 25.73 -0.85 91.07
CA LEU A 184 25.13 -1.95 90.31
C LEU A 184 23.78 -1.52 89.72
N GLU A 185 22.91 -0.90 90.51
CA GLU A 185 21.62 -0.39 90.05
C GLU A 185 21.78 0.66 88.94
N SER A 186 22.75 1.58 89.09
CA SER A 186 23.09 2.54 88.04
C SER A 186 23.56 1.86 86.75
N ASN A 187 24.43 0.85 86.86
CA ASN A 187 24.92 0.09 85.71
C ASN A 187 23.80 -0.74 85.05
N GLU A 188 22.88 -1.32 85.83
CA GLU A 188 21.71 -2.03 85.31
C GLU A 188 20.78 -1.10 84.54
N ILE A 189 20.56 0.13 85.03
CA ILE A 189 19.78 1.14 84.32
C ILE A 189 20.48 1.54 83.01
N GLU A 190 21.81 1.71 83.01
CA GLU A 190 22.57 2.02 81.81
C GLU A 190 22.51 0.88 80.78
N ILE A 191 22.64 -0.38 81.20
CA ILE A 191 22.50 -1.55 80.32
C ILE A 191 21.12 -1.55 79.67
N ARG A 192 20.04 -1.41 80.45
CA ARG A 192 18.67 -1.38 79.91
C ARG A 192 18.48 -0.21 78.94
N PHE A 193 19.05 0.96 79.24
CA PHE A 193 18.98 2.11 78.34
C PHE A 193 19.65 1.82 77.00
N TRP A 194 20.86 1.24 77.01
CA TRP A 194 21.56 0.89 75.77
C TRP A 194 20.90 -0.24 75.00
N GLU A 195 20.36 -1.24 75.69
CA GLU A 195 19.58 -2.33 75.08
C GLU A 195 18.33 -1.77 74.41
N GLN A 196 17.55 -0.93 75.09
CA GLN A 196 16.37 -0.32 74.52
C GLN A 196 16.73 0.54 73.31
N LYS A 197 17.74 1.41 73.42
CA LYS A 197 18.20 2.27 72.32
C LYS A 197 18.68 1.46 71.12
N TYR A 198 19.41 0.38 71.34
CA TYR A 198 19.90 -0.48 70.26
C TYR A 198 18.76 -1.27 69.60
N ASN A 199 17.84 -1.84 70.40
CA ASN A 199 16.67 -2.54 69.90
C ASN A 199 15.76 -1.60 69.09
N SER A 200 15.49 -0.38 69.57
CA SER A 200 14.70 0.60 68.80
C SER A 200 15.37 0.96 67.47
N ASN A 201 16.70 1.17 67.47
CA ASN A 201 17.42 1.44 66.22
C ASN A 201 17.38 0.25 65.24
N LEU A 202 17.48 -0.98 65.76
CA LEU A 202 17.37 -2.18 64.93
C LEU A 202 15.96 -2.37 64.39
N GLU A 203 14.94 -2.14 65.20
CA GLU A 203 13.54 -2.26 64.81
C GLU A 203 13.19 -1.23 63.73
N GLU A 204 13.66 0.01 63.86
CA GLU A 204 13.56 1.03 62.80
C GLU A 204 14.25 0.59 61.51
N GLU A 205 15.45 0.00 61.59
CA GLU A 205 16.19 -0.45 60.42
C GLU A 205 15.51 -1.66 59.75
N ILE A 206 14.96 -2.59 60.53
CA ILE A 206 14.16 -3.71 60.04
C ILE A 206 12.96 -3.18 59.27
N VAL A 207 12.19 -2.23 59.84
CA VAL A 207 11.03 -1.63 59.16
C VAL A 207 11.44 -0.92 57.87
N ARG A 208 12.57 -0.21 57.85
CA ARG A 208 13.09 0.42 56.61
C ARG A 208 13.43 -0.61 55.54
N LEU A 209 14.08 -1.70 55.92
CA LEU A 209 14.43 -2.79 55.01
C LEU A 209 13.20 -3.53 54.50
N GLU A 210 12.23 -3.82 55.36
CA GLU A 210 10.94 -4.42 54.95
C GLU A 210 10.19 -3.54 53.96
N GLN A 211 10.14 -2.22 54.21
CA GLN A 211 9.55 -1.28 53.24
C GLN A 211 10.31 -1.28 51.92
N LYS A 212 11.65 -1.41 51.94
CA LYS A 212 12.45 -1.49 50.73
C LYS A 212 12.19 -2.79 49.96
N ILE A 213 12.09 -3.91 50.66
CA ILE A 213 11.72 -5.21 50.06
C ILE A 213 10.35 -5.08 49.40
N LYS A 214 9.35 -4.55 50.10
CA LYS A 214 8.01 -4.34 49.51
C LYS A 214 8.01 -3.46 48.25
N ARG A 215 8.86 -2.42 48.20
CA ARG A 215 9.00 -1.60 46.98
C ARG A 215 9.65 -2.39 45.86
N ASN A 216 10.72 -3.10 46.16
CA ASN A 216 11.40 -3.95 45.19
C ASN A 216 10.48 -5.05 44.66
N ASP A 217 9.63 -5.66 45.50
CA ASP A 217 8.68 -6.69 45.09
C ASP A 217 7.67 -6.12 44.08
N VAL A 218 7.14 -4.91 44.32
CA VAL A 218 6.25 -4.22 43.37
C VAL A 218 6.98 -3.87 42.07
N GLU A 219 8.23 -3.39 42.15
CA GLU A 219 9.05 -3.11 40.96
C GLU A 219 9.27 -4.38 40.12
N ILE A 220 9.54 -5.53 40.75
CA ILE A 220 9.69 -6.82 40.07
C ILE A 220 8.38 -7.25 39.41
N GLU A 221 7.24 -7.16 40.12
CA GLU A 221 5.92 -7.48 39.55
C GLU A 221 5.60 -6.59 38.33
N GLU A 222 5.95 -5.30 38.37
CA GLU A 222 5.80 -4.39 37.25
C GLU A 222 6.73 -4.77 36.07
N GLU A 223 7.99 -5.11 36.34
CA GLU A 223 8.93 -5.59 35.32
C GLU A 223 8.41 -6.87 34.65
N GLU A 224 7.96 -7.86 35.42
CA GLU A 224 7.37 -9.10 34.91
C GLU A 224 6.12 -8.82 34.06
N PHE A 225 5.27 -7.88 34.48
CA PHE A 225 4.11 -7.46 33.69
C PHE A 225 4.54 -6.88 32.33
N TRP A 226 5.53 -6.00 32.30
CA TRP A 226 6.01 -5.40 31.06
C TRP A 226 6.75 -6.40 30.16
N GLU A 227 7.47 -7.37 30.73
CA GLU A 227 8.07 -8.46 29.96
C GLU A 227 7.01 -9.32 29.28
N ASN A 228 5.93 -9.65 29.98
CA ASN A 228 4.79 -10.38 29.42
C ASN A 228 4.09 -9.58 28.30
N GLU A 229 3.81 -8.31 28.53
CA GLU A 229 3.18 -7.44 27.51
C GLU A 229 4.08 -7.30 26.28
N LEU A 230 5.39 -7.15 26.49
CA LEU A 230 6.37 -7.10 25.40
C LEU A 230 6.39 -8.41 24.61
N GLN A 231 6.33 -9.56 25.27
CA GLN A 231 6.29 -10.85 24.58
C GLN A 231 5.02 -11.00 23.74
N ILE A 232 3.86 -10.63 24.27
CA ILE A 232 2.59 -10.64 23.54
C ILE A 232 2.70 -9.76 22.29
N GLU A 233 3.24 -8.56 22.42
CA GLU A 233 3.42 -7.66 21.28
C GLU A 233 4.42 -8.20 20.24
N GLN A 234 5.48 -8.88 20.66
CA GLN A 234 6.41 -9.55 19.74
C GLN A 234 5.73 -10.69 18.96
N GLU A 235 4.90 -11.49 19.63
CA GLU A 235 4.11 -12.56 18.99
C GLU A 235 3.07 -11.98 18.02
N ASN A 236 2.38 -10.91 18.41
CA ASN A 236 1.44 -10.17 17.55
C ASN A 236 2.15 -9.60 16.32
N GLU A 237 3.31 -8.96 16.50
CA GLU A 237 4.12 -8.43 15.40
C GLU A 237 4.54 -9.55 14.43
N LYS A 238 4.95 -10.70 14.96
CA LYS A 238 5.31 -11.88 14.14
C LYS A 238 4.11 -12.38 13.34
N GLN A 239 2.95 -12.55 13.97
CA GLN A 239 1.72 -12.97 13.27
C GLN A 239 1.31 -11.98 12.16
N LEU A 240 1.44 -10.68 12.42
CA LEU A 240 1.16 -9.64 11.42
C LEU A 240 2.16 -9.68 10.26
N LYS A 241 3.45 -9.92 10.54
CA LYS A 241 4.47 -10.11 9.50
C LYS A 241 4.18 -11.33 8.64
N ASP A 242 3.78 -12.45 9.24
CA ASP A 242 3.43 -13.68 8.52
C ASP A 242 2.20 -13.47 7.63
N GLN A 243 1.15 -12.82 8.13
CA GLN A 243 -0.03 -12.45 7.33
C GLN A 243 0.31 -11.53 6.17
N LEU A 244 1.19 -10.55 6.39
CA LEU A 244 1.66 -9.63 5.36
C LEU A 244 2.48 -10.36 4.29
N GLN A 245 3.32 -11.32 4.69
CA GLN A 245 4.06 -12.17 3.76
C GLN A 245 3.13 -13.06 2.93
N GLU A 246 2.11 -13.65 3.55
CA GLU A 246 1.10 -14.46 2.84
C GLU A 246 0.34 -13.63 1.79
N ILE A 247 -0.09 -12.42 2.14
CA ILE A 247 -0.77 -11.51 1.20
C ILE A 247 0.18 -11.13 0.07
N ARG A 248 1.44 -10.81 0.36
CA ARG A 248 2.44 -10.51 -0.68
C ARG A 248 2.63 -11.68 -1.63
N GLN A 249 2.70 -12.90 -1.10
CA GLN A 249 2.81 -14.10 -1.93
C GLN A 249 1.59 -14.26 -2.83
N LYS A 250 0.38 -14.13 -2.29
CA LYS A 250 -0.86 -14.17 -3.08
C LYS A 250 -0.90 -13.10 -4.18
N ILE A 251 -0.41 -11.90 -3.90
CA ILE A 251 -0.28 -10.84 -4.92
C ILE A 251 0.69 -11.28 -6.02
N THR A 252 1.88 -11.78 -5.67
CA THR A 252 2.85 -12.24 -6.68
C THR A 252 2.33 -13.41 -7.51
N GLU A 253 1.53 -14.31 -6.94
CA GLU A 253 0.85 -15.40 -7.66
C GLU A 253 -0.25 -14.88 -8.58
N CYS A 254 -0.99 -13.84 -8.19
CA CYS A 254 -1.95 -13.18 -9.06
C CYS A 254 -1.25 -12.44 -10.20
N GLU A 255 -0.12 -11.78 -9.92
CA GLU A 255 0.69 -11.10 -10.94
C GLU A 255 1.27 -12.08 -11.95
N SER A 256 1.75 -13.26 -11.52
CA SER A 256 2.24 -14.28 -12.45
C SER A 256 1.12 -14.83 -13.32
N LYS A 257 -0.04 -15.18 -12.74
CA LYS A 257 -1.21 -15.62 -13.51
C LYS A 257 -1.67 -14.57 -14.53
N LEU A 258 -1.63 -13.29 -14.15
CA LEU A 258 -1.97 -12.20 -15.07
C LEU A 258 -0.97 -12.08 -16.22
N LYS A 259 0.33 -12.25 -15.95
CA LYS A 259 1.36 -12.33 -17.01
C LYS A 259 1.13 -13.52 -17.93
N ASP A 260 0.74 -14.67 -17.39
CA ASP A 260 0.44 -15.87 -18.18
C ASP A 260 -0.78 -15.63 -19.09
N TYR A 261 -1.85 -15.02 -18.58
CA TYR A 261 -3.01 -14.63 -19.40
C TYR A 261 -2.64 -13.60 -20.46
N LEU A 262 -1.80 -12.61 -20.14
CA LEU A 262 -1.32 -11.64 -21.13
C LEU A 262 -0.50 -12.33 -22.22
N ALA A 263 0.40 -13.24 -21.87
CA ALA A 263 1.16 -14.01 -22.84
C ALA A 263 0.23 -14.86 -23.72
N GLN A 264 -0.78 -15.51 -23.12
CA GLN A 264 -1.77 -16.28 -23.87
C GLN A 264 -2.54 -15.39 -24.86
N ILE A 265 -2.99 -14.21 -24.44
CA ILE A 265 -3.65 -13.23 -25.31
C ILE A 265 -2.73 -12.83 -26.46
N GLN A 266 -1.47 -12.48 -26.19
CA GLN A 266 -0.49 -12.13 -27.23
C GLN A 266 -0.25 -13.28 -28.22
N THR A 267 -0.17 -14.53 -27.74
CA THR A 267 -0.06 -15.69 -28.66
C THR A 267 -1.31 -15.84 -29.53
N MET A 268 -2.50 -15.64 -28.99
CA MET A 268 -3.75 -15.68 -29.76
C MET A 268 -3.84 -14.54 -30.76
N GLU A 269 -3.47 -13.31 -30.37
CA GLU A 269 -3.43 -12.15 -31.26
C GLU A 269 -2.47 -12.37 -32.43
N SER A 270 -1.25 -12.82 -32.15
CA SER A 270 -0.27 -13.14 -33.20
C SER A 270 -0.75 -14.28 -34.12
N GLY A 271 -1.46 -15.28 -33.57
CA GLY A 271 -2.08 -16.35 -34.35
C GLY A 271 -3.19 -15.85 -35.27
N LEU A 272 -4.05 -14.97 -34.77
CA LEU A 272 -5.13 -14.34 -35.55
C LEU A 272 -4.57 -13.42 -36.66
N GLU A 273 -3.51 -12.66 -36.38
CA GLU A 273 -2.83 -11.83 -37.38
C GLU A 273 -2.19 -12.70 -38.48
N ALA A 274 -1.52 -13.79 -38.11
CA ALA A 274 -0.96 -14.74 -39.06
C ALA A 274 -2.04 -15.40 -39.92
N GLU A 275 -3.16 -15.83 -39.31
CA GLU A 275 -4.29 -16.40 -40.03
C GLU A 275 -4.95 -15.37 -40.97
N LYS A 276 -5.08 -14.11 -40.54
CA LYS A 276 -5.59 -13.03 -41.37
C LYS A 276 -4.70 -12.79 -42.59
N LEU A 277 -3.39 -12.70 -42.39
CA LEU A 277 -2.42 -12.54 -43.48
C LEU A 277 -2.47 -13.73 -44.44
N GLN A 278 -2.57 -14.95 -43.91
CA GLN A 278 -2.73 -16.15 -44.73
C GLN A 278 -4.03 -16.12 -45.55
N ARG A 279 -5.15 -15.67 -44.95
CA ARG A 279 -6.43 -15.49 -45.64
C ARG A 279 -6.32 -14.44 -46.75
N GLU A 280 -5.69 -13.30 -46.48
CA GLU A 280 -5.46 -12.25 -47.49
C GLU A 280 -4.59 -12.75 -48.65
N VAL A 281 -3.52 -13.52 -48.38
CA VAL A 281 -2.69 -14.13 -49.41
C VAL A 281 -3.48 -15.16 -50.23
N GLN A 282 -4.30 -15.98 -49.59
CA GLN A 282 -5.08 -17.01 -50.26
C GLN A 282 -6.22 -16.41 -51.10
N GLU A 283 -6.89 -15.38 -50.61
CA GLU A 283 -7.85 -14.59 -51.38
C GLU A 283 -7.17 -13.87 -52.57
N ALA A 284 -5.97 -13.31 -52.36
CA ALA A 284 -5.20 -12.71 -53.45
C ALA A 284 -4.82 -13.75 -54.53
N GLN A 285 -4.40 -14.95 -54.14
CA GLN A 285 -4.12 -16.05 -55.08
C GLN A 285 -5.36 -16.49 -55.84
N VAL A 286 -6.51 -16.65 -55.17
CA VAL A 286 -7.78 -17.02 -55.84
C VAL A 286 -8.22 -15.93 -56.81
N ASN A 287 -8.10 -14.65 -56.42
CA ASN A 287 -8.38 -13.52 -57.30
C ASN A 287 -7.42 -13.48 -58.50
N GLU A 288 -6.13 -13.74 -58.29
CA GLU A 288 -5.13 -13.81 -59.37
C GLU A 288 -5.44 -14.97 -60.34
N GLU A 289 -5.81 -16.15 -59.83
CA GLU A 289 -6.24 -17.27 -60.67
C GLU A 289 -7.53 -16.99 -61.43
N GLU A 290 -8.52 -16.33 -60.79
CA GLU A 290 -9.77 -15.94 -61.45
C GLU A 290 -9.51 -14.93 -62.58
N VAL A 291 -8.67 -13.92 -62.33
CA VAL A 291 -8.25 -12.95 -63.35
C VAL A 291 -7.50 -13.66 -64.49
N LYS A 292 -6.59 -14.58 -64.18
CA LYS A 292 -5.86 -15.38 -65.18
C LYS A 292 -6.81 -16.25 -66.01
N GLY A 293 -7.82 -16.83 -65.38
CA GLY A 293 -8.89 -17.59 -66.05
C GLY A 293 -9.73 -16.71 -66.99
N LYS A 294 -10.13 -15.51 -66.54
CA LYS A 294 -10.85 -14.52 -67.38
C LYS A 294 -9.99 -14.08 -68.57
N ILE A 295 -8.71 -13.79 -68.35
CA ILE A 295 -7.75 -13.45 -69.42
C ILE A 295 -7.65 -14.61 -70.44
N GLY A 296 -7.58 -15.86 -69.97
CA GLY A 296 -7.56 -17.04 -70.83
C GLY A 296 -8.81 -17.16 -71.71
N LYS A 297 -10.01 -16.89 -71.16
CA LYS A 297 -11.27 -16.88 -71.92
C LYS A 297 -11.27 -15.79 -73.00
N VAL A 298 -10.93 -14.56 -72.64
CA VAL A 298 -10.85 -13.43 -73.58
C VAL A 298 -9.83 -13.71 -74.69
N ARG A 299 -8.67 -14.31 -74.35
CA ARG A 299 -7.68 -14.72 -75.35
C ARG A 299 -8.26 -15.75 -76.32
N GLY A 300 -8.98 -16.76 -75.84
CA GLY A 300 -9.65 -17.73 -76.69
C GLY A 300 -10.71 -17.12 -77.60
N GLU A 301 -11.51 -16.18 -77.08
CA GLU A 301 -12.49 -15.42 -77.86
C GLU A 301 -11.81 -14.58 -78.95
N ILE A 302 -10.71 -13.89 -78.64
CA ILE A 302 -9.89 -13.15 -79.60
C ILE A 302 -9.35 -14.08 -80.69
N ASP A 303 -8.84 -15.26 -80.33
CA ASP A 303 -8.33 -16.23 -81.32
C ASP A 303 -9.44 -16.72 -82.25
N ILE A 304 -10.63 -17.02 -81.73
CA ILE A 304 -11.80 -17.41 -82.52
C ILE A 304 -12.24 -16.26 -83.43
N GLN A 305 -12.32 -15.04 -82.91
CA GLN A 305 -12.67 -13.84 -83.68
C GLN A 305 -11.61 -13.56 -84.76
N GLY A 306 -10.33 -13.79 -84.45
CA GLY A 306 -9.22 -13.73 -85.41
C GLY A 306 -9.40 -14.73 -86.53
N GLN A 307 -9.75 -15.98 -86.23
CA GLN A 307 -10.07 -16.99 -87.25
C GLN A 307 -11.29 -16.61 -88.09
N GLN A 308 -12.34 -16.06 -87.49
CA GLN A 308 -13.51 -15.56 -88.22
C GLN A 308 -13.14 -14.39 -89.15
N SER A 309 -12.34 -13.44 -88.67
CA SER A 309 -11.83 -12.32 -89.47
C SER A 309 -11.00 -12.84 -90.65
N LEU A 310 -10.14 -13.82 -90.42
CA LEU A 310 -9.34 -14.44 -91.49
C LEU A 310 -10.23 -15.15 -92.54
N ARG A 311 -11.30 -15.83 -92.10
CA ARG A 311 -12.29 -16.44 -93.01
C ARG A 311 -13.02 -15.39 -93.84
N LEU A 312 -13.46 -14.30 -93.21
CA LEU A 312 -14.10 -13.17 -93.90
C LEU A 312 -13.14 -12.51 -94.88
N GLU A 313 -11.88 -12.28 -94.50
CA GLU A 313 -10.85 -11.71 -95.36
C GLU A 313 -10.60 -12.59 -96.60
N ASN A 314 -10.52 -13.92 -96.42
CA ASN A 314 -10.41 -14.85 -97.53
C ASN A 314 -11.67 -14.83 -98.44
N GLY A 315 -12.86 -14.66 -97.85
CA GLY A 315 -14.12 -14.45 -98.57
C GLY A 315 -14.11 -13.16 -99.38
N ILE A 316 -13.70 -12.04 -98.79
CA ILE A 316 -13.54 -10.74 -99.48
C ILE A 316 -12.56 -10.89 -100.65
N LYS A 317 -11.37 -11.48 -100.44
CA LYS A 317 -10.40 -11.74 -101.51
C LYS A 317 -10.96 -12.61 -102.64
N ALA A 318 -11.85 -13.55 -102.34
CA ALA A 318 -12.52 -14.36 -103.35
C ALA A 318 -13.55 -13.57 -104.14
N VAL A 319 -14.36 -12.75 -103.45
CA VAL A 319 -15.31 -11.83 -104.09
C VAL A 319 -14.58 -10.82 -104.95
N GLU A 320 -13.52 -10.19 -104.46
CA GLU A 320 -12.65 -9.27 -105.24
C GLU A 320 -12.13 -9.93 -106.52
N ARG A 321 -11.65 -11.17 -106.45
CA ARG A 321 -11.23 -11.94 -107.64
C ARG A 321 -12.40 -12.17 -108.61
N SER A 322 -13.57 -12.56 -108.12
CA SER A 322 -14.76 -12.78 -108.96
C SER A 322 -15.26 -11.48 -109.61
N LEU A 323 -15.23 -10.38 -108.86
CA LEU A 323 -15.57 -9.05 -109.32
C LEU A 323 -14.58 -8.61 -110.40
N GLY A 324 -13.27 -8.73 -110.17
CA GLY A 324 -12.25 -8.43 -111.18
C GLY A 324 -12.44 -9.22 -112.48
N GLN A 325 -12.83 -10.51 -112.39
CA GLN A 325 -13.18 -11.30 -113.57
C GLN A 325 -14.46 -10.81 -114.27
N ALA A 326 -15.50 -10.42 -113.51
CA ALA A 326 -16.74 -9.88 -114.07
C ALA A 326 -16.48 -8.52 -114.76
N THR A 327 -15.71 -7.63 -114.14
CA THR A 327 -15.29 -6.36 -114.73
C THR A 327 -14.53 -6.57 -116.03
N LYS A 328 -13.61 -7.55 -116.08
CA LYS A 328 -12.90 -7.89 -117.31
C LYS A 328 -13.86 -8.37 -118.42
N ARG A 329 -14.80 -9.26 -118.11
CA ARG A 329 -15.83 -9.70 -119.07
C ARG A 329 -16.72 -8.55 -119.56
N LEU A 330 -17.04 -7.60 -118.67
CA LEU A 330 -17.81 -6.41 -119.01
C LEU A 330 -17.01 -5.53 -119.97
N GLN A 331 -15.72 -5.32 -119.70
CA GLN A 331 -14.82 -4.59 -120.60
C GLN A 331 -14.68 -5.27 -121.96
N ASP A 332 -14.54 -6.60 -122.00
CA ASP A 332 -14.50 -7.36 -123.26
C ASP A 332 -15.81 -7.19 -124.06
N LYS A 333 -16.97 -7.20 -123.36
CA LYS A 333 -18.29 -6.96 -123.98
C LYS A 333 -18.47 -5.51 -124.43
N GLU A 334 -17.92 -4.54 -123.71
CA GLU A 334 -17.91 -3.14 -124.10
C GLU A 334 -17.07 -2.93 -125.37
N GLN A 335 -15.90 -3.57 -125.48
CA GLN A 335 -15.11 -3.58 -126.71
C GLN A 335 -15.84 -4.24 -127.88
N GLU A 336 -16.56 -5.34 -127.64
CA GLU A 336 -17.40 -6.00 -128.64
C GLU A 336 -18.56 -5.08 -129.09
N LEU A 337 -19.20 -4.38 -128.15
CA LEU A 337 -20.23 -3.38 -128.45
C LEU A 337 -19.67 -2.19 -129.24
N GLU A 338 -18.49 -1.69 -128.90
CA GLU A 338 -17.81 -0.65 -129.68
C GLU A 338 -17.50 -1.13 -131.10
N GLN A 339 -17.04 -2.38 -131.26
CA GLN A 339 -16.77 -2.98 -132.55
C GLN A 339 -18.05 -3.13 -133.38
N LEU A 340 -19.12 -3.67 -132.79
CA LEU A 340 -20.44 -3.74 -133.43
C LEU A 340 -21.01 -2.35 -133.73
N THR A 341 -20.75 -1.35 -132.90
CA THR A 341 -21.16 0.04 -133.15
C THR A 341 -20.37 0.63 -134.32
N LYS A 342 -19.08 0.34 -134.44
CA LYS A 342 -18.26 0.71 -135.60
C LYS A 342 -18.78 0.03 -136.86
N GLU A 343 -19.07 -1.26 -136.81
CA GLU A 343 -19.68 -2.01 -137.92
C GLU A 343 -21.06 -1.48 -138.28
N LEU A 344 -21.92 -1.18 -137.30
CA LEU A 344 -23.24 -0.59 -137.52
C LEU A 344 -23.13 0.81 -138.12
N ARG A 345 -22.20 1.65 -137.65
CA ARG A 345 -21.91 2.96 -138.28
C ARG A 345 -21.38 2.78 -139.70
N GLN A 346 -20.53 1.79 -139.94
CA GLN A 346 -20.02 1.49 -141.27
C GLN A 346 -21.15 1.04 -142.20
N VAL A 347 -22.02 0.13 -141.78
CA VAL A 347 -23.21 -0.33 -142.52
C VAL A 347 -24.19 0.83 -142.72
N ASN A 348 -24.48 1.64 -141.71
CA ASN A 348 -25.34 2.82 -141.82
C ASN A 348 -24.75 3.87 -142.76
N LEU A 349 -23.42 4.08 -142.73
CA LEU A 349 -22.74 4.97 -143.68
C LEU A 349 -22.81 4.41 -145.10
N GLN A 350 -22.65 3.10 -145.26
CA GLN A 350 -22.82 2.41 -146.55
C GLN A 350 -24.24 2.55 -147.07
N GLN A 351 -25.24 2.42 -146.19
CA GLN A 351 -26.66 2.62 -146.49
C GLN A 351 -26.98 4.09 -146.80
N PHE A 352 -26.35 5.04 -146.09
CA PHE A 352 -26.47 6.47 -146.37
C PHE A 352 -25.89 6.82 -147.74
N ILE A 353 -24.69 6.34 -148.07
CA ILE A 353 -24.07 6.51 -149.39
C ILE A 353 -24.96 5.90 -150.49
N GLN A 354 -25.65 4.80 -150.19
CA GLN A 354 -26.55 4.13 -151.13
C GLN A 354 -27.91 4.85 -151.28
N GLN A 355 -28.39 5.56 -150.25
CA GLN A 355 -29.66 6.31 -150.25
C GLN A 355 -29.51 7.78 -150.67
N THR A 356 -28.33 8.39 -150.56
CA THR A 356 -28.05 9.80 -150.93
C THR A 356 -27.21 9.96 -152.19
N GLY A 357 -27.28 9.00 -153.11
CA GLY A 357 -26.88 9.24 -154.49
C GLY A 357 -27.87 10.17 -155.19
N THR A 358 -27.61 11.49 -155.20
CA THR A 358 -27.66 12.42 -156.36
C THR A 358 -27.37 13.89 -155.92
N LYS A 359 -26.17 14.38 -156.30
CA LYS A 359 -25.65 15.77 -156.53
C LYS A 359 -26.33 17.00 -155.87
N VAL A 360 -25.52 17.90 -155.29
CA VAL A 360 -25.40 19.36 -155.60
C VAL A 360 -24.44 20.10 -154.61
N THR A 361 -23.73 21.10 -155.16
CA THR A 361 -22.73 22.11 -154.69
C THR A 361 -23.12 22.92 -153.43
N VAL A 362 -22.28 23.63 -152.62
CA VAL A 362 -21.25 24.70 -152.80
C VAL A 362 -20.45 24.91 -151.45
N LEU A 363 -19.21 25.45 -151.52
CA LEU A 363 -18.24 25.95 -150.48
C LEU A 363 -18.75 27.09 -149.53
N PRO A 364 -17.95 27.76 -148.64
CA PRO A 364 -16.91 27.41 -147.62
C PRO A 364 -17.06 28.17 -146.24
N ALA A 365 -16.30 27.83 -145.18
CA ALA A 365 -15.83 28.76 -144.10
C ALA A 365 -14.89 28.10 -143.06
N GLU A 366 -13.77 28.75 -142.74
CA GLU A 366 -12.84 28.51 -141.60
C GLU A 366 -13.28 29.31 -140.33
N PRO A 367 -12.45 29.49 -139.27
CA PRO A 367 -11.95 28.57 -138.24
C PRO A 367 -12.42 29.01 -136.82
N ILE A 368 -11.98 28.39 -135.71
CA ILE A 368 -11.70 29.03 -134.38
C ILE A 368 -11.13 28.00 -133.39
N GLU A 369 -9.99 28.36 -132.80
CA GLU A 369 -9.27 27.76 -131.66
C GLU A 369 -10.06 27.92 -130.35
N VAL A 370 -9.92 26.99 -129.38
CA VAL A 370 -9.77 27.34 -127.94
C VAL A 370 -8.97 26.25 -127.21
N GLU A 371 -7.96 26.73 -126.48
CA GLU A 371 -7.01 26.10 -125.56
C GLU A 371 -7.63 25.55 -124.24
N ALA A 372 -6.72 25.00 -123.42
CA ALA A 372 -6.72 24.89 -121.95
C ALA A 372 -7.11 23.50 -121.39
N LEU A 373 -6.19 22.70 -120.81
CA LEU A 373 -5.28 22.87 -119.65
C LEU A 373 -5.90 22.34 -118.34
N HIS A 374 -5.04 21.63 -117.58
CA HIS A 374 -5.07 21.42 -116.12
C HIS A 374 -6.17 20.50 -115.55
N ALA A 375 -5.96 19.72 -114.48
CA ALA A 375 -4.82 19.50 -113.59
C ALA A 375 -5.03 18.19 -112.81
N ASP A 376 -3.93 17.69 -112.28
CA ASP A 376 -3.84 16.80 -111.11
C ASP A 376 -4.83 17.17 -110.00
N ILE A 377 -5.45 16.16 -109.38
CA ILE A 377 -5.84 16.21 -107.96
C ILE A 377 -5.59 14.84 -107.32
N GLU A 378 -4.48 14.75 -106.60
CA GLU A 378 -4.35 13.92 -105.41
C GLU A 378 -5.59 14.03 -104.52
N ARG A 379 -6.07 12.91 -103.98
CA ARG A 379 -6.79 12.96 -102.71
C ARG A 379 -6.52 11.71 -101.91
N GLY A 380 -5.73 11.90 -100.85
CA GLY A 380 -5.66 10.98 -99.73
C GLY A 380 -6.86 11.07 -98.80
N LYS A 381 -6.78 10.22 -97.76
CA LYS A 381 -7.71 9.95 -96.65
C LYS A 381 -8.88 9.05 -97.08
N ILE A 382 -9.17 7.96 -96.36
CA ILE A 382 -9.06 7.69 -94.92
C ILE A 382 -8.43 6.32 -94.67
#